data_AF-A0A1Q6T0M9-F1
#
_entry.id   AF-A0A1Q6T0M9-F1
#
_cell.length_a   1.000
_cell.length_b   1.000
_cell.length_c   1.000
_cell.angle_alpha   90.00
_cell.angle_beta   90.00
_cell.angle_gamma   90.00
#
_symmetry.space_group_name_H-M   'P 1'
#
loop_
_entity.id
_entity.type
_entity.pdbx_description
1 polymer ?
#
loop_
_entity_poly.entity_id
_entity_poly.type
_entity_poly.pdbx_seq_one_letter_code
_entity_poly.pdbx_strand_id
1 'polypeptide(L)'
;MQEKLSIKKVYRNAYRYVASHLFAFAFLTIFYFLGSLLPMIFGSSSFWGVSLAYNYLFFYFAAGCYYKQRILWDREVFTAAGLRFLLAIVLFVLSIFVSSLAINVGIHIIGRLFPVHGPAAVSAVLESLPWLLAKRIFIFFLFIAFFIVPSFAFVSEITGKKRSLVAAYSKTKGDLPRIAAVVAGTFLLLWLSMLALSFVNVFLASLVRAAILVFISILYFKMYDFFYCFPQTRRDSRTAKDETEKALPR
;
A
#
# COMPACT_ATOMS: atom_id res chain seq x y z
N MET A 1 15.16 4.64 -22.31
CA MET A 1 15.62 4.28 -20.95
C MET A 1 14.45 4.41 -19.97
N GLN A 2 13.94 3.31 -19.40
CA GLN A 2 12.98 3.41 -18.29
C GLN A 2 13.73 3.91 -17.05
N GLU A 3 13.35 5.09 -16.53
CA GLU A 3 13.88 5.62 -15.28
C GLU A 3 13.52 4.62 -14.17
N LYS A 4 14.52 4.02 -13.50
CA LYS A 4 14.29 3.03 -12.44
C LYS A 4 13.82 3.73 -11.15
N LEU A 5 12.96 3.09 -10.35
CA LEU A 5 12.41 3.68 -9.13
C LEU A 5 13.52 4.06 -8.13
N SER A 6 13.66 5.35 -7.78
CA SER A 6 14.62 5.79 -6.77
C SER A 6 13.95 5.89 -5.40
N ILE A 7 14.27 4.96 -4.50
CA ILE A 7 13.73 4.87 -3.13
C ILE A 7 13.89 6.22 -2.41
N LYS A 8 15.10 6.79 -2.42
CA LYS A 8 15.41 8.08 -1.78
C LYS A 8 14.55 9.22 -2.32
N LYS A 9 14.30 9.25 -3.64
CA LYS A 9 13.48 10.28 -4.29
C LYS A 9 12.01 10.14 -3.88
N VAL A 10 11.49 8.92 -3.77
CA VAL A 10 10.11 8.66 -3.33
C VAL A 10 9.88 9.15 -1.90
N TYR A 11 10.74 8.76 -0.96
CA TYR A 11 10.64 9.23 0.43
C TYR A 11 10.79 10.75 0.55
N ARG A 12 11.82 11.34 -0.06
CA ARG A 12 12.04 12.80 -0.03
C ARG A 12 10.82 13.56 -0.55
N ASN A 13 10.22 13.09 -1.65
CA ASN A 13 9.05 13.73 -2.23
C ASN A 13 7.79 13.56 -1.39
N ALA A 14 7.62 12.41 -0.72
CA ALA A 14 6.52 12.21 0.22
C ALA A 14 6.66 13.11 1.45
N TYR A 15 7.85 13.19 2.06
CA TYR A 15 8.11 14.11 3.17
C TYR A 15 7.86 15.57 2.79
N ARG A 16 8.35 16.00 1.62
CA ARG A 16 8.11 17.37 1.12
C ARG A 16 6.62 17.64 0.89
N TYR A 17 5.87 16.65 0.42
CA TYR A 17 4.42 16.77 0.24
C TYR A 17 3.71 16.94 1.59
N VAL A 18 4.02 16.10 2.57
CA VAL A 18 3.44 16.19 3.93
C VAL A 18 3.74 17.54 4.57
N ALA A 19 4.99 17.99 4.50
CA ALA A 19 5.41 19.28 5.06
C ALA A 19 4.71 20.48 4.40
N SER A 20 4.36 20.38 3.11
CA SER A 20 3.63 21.44 2.40
C SER A 20 2.11 21.35 2.53
N HIS A 21 1.58 20.20 2.95
CA HIS A 21 0.14 19.94 3.07
C HIS A 21 -0.22 19.43 4.47
N LEU A 22 0.36 20.04 5.51
CA LEU A 22 0.19 19.62 6.91
C LEU A 22 -1.28 19.58 7.34
N PHE A 23 -2.09 20.54 6.89
CA PHE A 23 -3.52 20.58 7.22
C PHE A 23 -4.28 19.36 6.66
N ALA A 24 -4.05 19.04 5.37
CA ALA A 24 -4.68 17.87 4.74
C ALA A 24 -4.17 16.56 5.38
N PHE A 25 -2.89 16.50 5.74
CA PHE A 25 -2.31 15.37 6.45
C PHE A 25 -2.93 15.17 7.83
N ALA A 26 -3.07 16.24 8.62
CA ALA A 26 -3.69 16.21 9.94
C ALA A 26 -5.17 15.79 9.85
N PHE A 27 -5.91 16.35 8.88
CA PHE A 27 -7.30 15.97 8.63
C PHE A 27 -7.44 14.47 8.31
N LEU A 28 -6.65 13.96 7.36
CA LEU A 28 -6.67 12.53 7.01
C LEU A 28 -6.26 11.64 8.18
N THR A 29 -5.34 12.12 9.03
CA THR A 29 -4.90 11.40 10.24
C THR A 29 -6.02 11.29 11.26
N ILE A 30 -6.69 12.40 11.55
CA ILE A 30 -7.84 12.43 12.46
C ILE A 30 -8.97 11.56 11.91
N PHE A 31 -9.26 11.67 10.61
CA PHE A 31 -10.25 10.84 9.94
C PHE A 31 -9.90 9.36 10.09
N TYR A 32 -8.71 8.91 9.68
CA TYR A 32 -8.30 7.51 9.83
C TYR A 32 -8.37 7.03 11.28
N PHE A 33 -7.92 7.85 12.23
CA PHE A 33 -7.98 7.56 13.65
C PHE A 33 -9.42 7.33 14.13
N LEU A 34 -10.35 8.22 13.82
CA LEU A 34 -11.77 8.07 14.17
C LEU A 34 -12.35 6.76 13.63
N GLY A 35 -12.05 6.41 12.38
CA GLY A 35 -12.53 5.14 11.83
C GLY A 35 -11.87 3.90 12.42
N SER A 36 -10.63 4.01 12.89
CA SER A 36 -9.97 2.92 13.63
C SER A 36 -10.62 2.64 14.99
N LEU A 37 -11.44 3.57 15.50
CA LEU A 37 -12.24 3.41 16.73
C LEU A 37 -13.62 2.79 16.46
N LEU A 38 -14.13 2.77 15.21
CA LEU A 38 -15.41 2.13 14.85
C LEU A 38 -15.51 0.66 15.33
N PRO A 39 -14.45 -0.16 15.25
CA PRO A 39 -14.41 -1.49 15.88
C PRO A 39 -14.79 -1.56 17.35
N MET A 40 -14.44 -0.55 18.15
CA MET A 40 -14.81 -0.50 19.57
C MET A 40 -16.31 -0.21 19.77
N ILE A 41 -16.96 0.38 18.76
CA ILE A 41 -18.36 0.84 18.82
C ILE A 41 -19.33 -0.22 18.27
N PHE A 42 -18.97 -0.91 17.17
CA PHE A 42 -19.88 -1.79 16.41
C PHE A 42 -19.76 -3.29 16.73
N GLY A 43 -18.86 -3.71 17.62
CA GLY A 43 -18.70 -5.11 18.03
C GLY A 43 -18.02 -6.01 16.98
N SER A 44 -17.50 -7.18 17.42
CA SER A 44 -16.57 -8.01 16.63
C SER A 44 -17.18 -8.69 15.40
N SER A 45 -18.50 -8.91 15.37
CA SER A 45 -19.18 -9.68 14.32
C SER A 45 -19.30 -8.94 12.98
N SER A 46 -19.29 -7.60 12.98
CA SER A 46 -19.34 -6.77 11.77
C SER A 46 -17.97 -6.17 11.39
N PHE A 47 -16.93 -6.44 12.21
CA PHE A 47 -15.61 -5.81 12.15
C PHE A 47 -14.97 -5.85 10.76
N TRP A 48 -15.01 -7.01 10.10
CA TRP A 48 -14.35 -7.20 8.80
C TRP A 48 -15.00 -6.36 7.70
N GLY A 49 -16.33 -6.38 7.60
CA GLY A 49 -17.07 -5.62 6.58
C GLY A 49 -16.94 -4.11 6.79
N VAL A 50 -17.11 -3.66 8.05
CA VAL A 50 -17.04 -2.23 8.41
C VAL A 50 -15.61 -1.70 8.22
N SER A 51 -14.60 -2.46 8.66
CA SER A 51 -13.19 -2.06 8.48
C SER A 51 -12.80 -1.98 7.00
N LEU A 52 -13.29 -2.91 6.18
CA LEU A 52 -13.00 -2.94 4.75
C LEU A 52 -13.66 -1.77 4.00
N ALA A 53 -14.93 -1.51 4.29
CA ALA A 53 -15.66 -0.35 3.75
C ALA A 53 -15.00 0.96 4.18
N TYR A 54 -14.59 1.06 5.45
CA TYR A 54 -13.91 2.23 5.97
C TYR A 54 -12.55 2.46 5.29
N ASN A 55 -11.73 1.42 5.18
CA ASN A 55 -10.44 1.52 4.50
C ASN A 55 -10.61 1.93 3.03
N TYR A 56 -11.61 1.38 2.33
CA TYR A 56 -11.93 1.79 0.97
C TYR A 56 -12.28 3.28 0.88
N LEU A 57 -13.21 3.75 1.71
CA LEU A 57 -13.62 5.16 1.77
C LEU A 57 -12.44 6.07 2.09
N PHE A 58 -11.60 5.67 3.04
CA PHE A 58 -10.39 6.39 3.39
C PHE A 58 -9.43 6.53 2.20
N PHE A 59 -9.09 5.43 1.52
CA PHE A 59 -8.19 5.48 0.37
C PHE A 59 -8.78 6.25 -0.80
N TYR A 60 -10.09 6.15 -1.03
CA TYR A 60 -10.80 6.93 -2.04
C TYR A 60 -10.73 8.43 -1.75
N PHE A 61 -11.03 8.83 -0.51
CA PHE A 61 -11.00 10.23 -0.09
C PHE A 61 -9.56 10.78 -0.10
N ALA A 62 -8.60 10.01 0.40
CA ALA A 62 -7.18 10.38 0.39
C ALA A 62 -6.64 10.59 -1.04
N ALA A 63 -7.03 9.73 -2.00
CA ALA A 63 -6.69 9.90 -3.40
C ALA A 63 -7.34 11.16 -4.00
N GLY A 64 -8.62 11.42 -3.70
CA GLY A 64 -9.32 12.64 -4.12
C GLY A 64 -8.63 13.92 -3.62
N CYS A 65 -8.31 13.98 -2.32
CA CYS A 65 -7.56 15.09 -1.73
C CYS A 65 -6.18 15.26 -2.37
N TYR A 66 -5.46 14.16 -2.61
CA TYR A 66 -4.11 14.19 -3.15
C TYR A 66 -4.04 14.68 -4.61
N TYR A 67 -4.97 14.22 -5.46
CA TYR A 67 -5.01 14.62 -6.87
C TYR A 67 -5.72 15.95 -7.12
N LYS A 68 -6.26 16.60 -6.07
CA LYS A 68 -7.08 17.83 -6.15
C LYS A 68 -8.18 17.72 -7.21
N GLN A 69 -8.64 16.50 -7.51
CA GLN A 69 -9.79 16.31 -8.37
C GLN A 69 -11.00 16.70 -7.53
N ARG A 70 -11.94 17.48 -8.10
CA ARG A 70 -13.30 17.57 -7.54
C ARG A 70 -13.71 16.14 -7.30
N ILE A 71 -13.94 15.76 -6.05
CA ILE A 71 -14.31 14.41 -5.64
C ILE A 71 -15.44 14.02 -6.60
N LEU A 72 -15.11 13.19 -7.59
CA LEU A 72 -16.07 12.77 -8.60
C LEU A 72 -16.96 11.79 -7.84
N TRP A 73 -18.00 12.32 -7.20
CA TRP A 73 -19.17 11.59 -6.73
C TRP A 73 -19.98 11.06 -7.92
N ASP A 74 -19.29 10.76 -9.02
CA ASP A 74 -19.86 10.06 -10.13
C ASP A 74 -20.03 8.61 -9.69
N ARG A 75 -21.28 8.17 -9.63
CA ARG A 75 -21.66 6.84 -9.17
C ARG A 75 -20.92 5.75 -9.95
N GLU A 76 -20.67 5.99 -11.22
CA GLU A 76 -19.94 5.05 -12.09
C GLU A 76 -18.48 4.90 -11.68
N VAL A 77 -17.79 6.01 -11.39
CA VAL A 77 -16.38 6.00 -10.99
C VAL A 77 -16.22 5.38 -9.60
N PHE A 78 -17.11 5.73 -8.67
CA PHE A 78 -17.10 5.17 -7.31
C PHE A 78 -17.32 3.65 -7.32
N THR A 79 -18.28 3.16 -8.10
CA THR A 79 -18.57 1.71 -8.19
C THR A 79 -17.47 0.95 -8.93
N ALA A 80 -16.93 1.50 -10.03
CA ALA A 80 -15.84 0.88 -10.77
C ALA A 80 -14.53 0.82 -9.96
N ALA A 81 -14.21 1.88 -9.21
CA ALA A 81 -13.07 1.91 -8.31
C ALA A 81 -13.26 0.88 -7.17
N GLY A 82 -14.46 0.83 -6.58
CA GLY A 82 -14.82 -0.14 -5.55
C GLY A 82 -14.66 -1.58 -6.01
N LEU A 83 -15.14 -1.91 -7.20
CA LEU A 83 -15.01 -3.24 -7.78
C LEU A 83 -13.54 -3.64 -7.98
N ARG A 84 -12.68 -2.72 -8.43
CA ARG A 84 -11.24 -3.00 -8.60
C ARG A 84 -10.50 -3.16 -7.29
N PHE A 85 -10.88 -2.39 -6.27
CA PHE A 85 -10.34 -2.56 -4.92
C PHE A 85 -10.73 -3.92 -4.34
N LEU A 86 -12.01 -4.30 -4.45
CA LEU A 86 -12.51 -5.62 -4.04
C LEU A 86 -11.80 -6.75 -4.80
N LEU A 87 -11.61 -6.60 -6.10
CA LEU A 87 -10.91 -7.59 -6.92
C LEU A 87 -9.44 -7.75 -6.48
N ALA A 88 -8.74 -6.66 -6.15
CA ALA A 88 -7.38 -6.72 -5.61
C ALA A 88 -7.32 -7.45 -4.26
N ILE A 89 -8.31 -7.21 -3.38
CA ILE A 89 -8.43 -7.93 -2.10
C ILE A 89 -8.68 -9.42 -2.34
N VAL A 90 -9.63 -9.78 -3.20
CA VAL A 90 -9.96 -11.16 -3.52
C VAL A 90 -8.74 -11.88 -4.11
N LEU A 91 -8.01 -11.25 -5.03
CA LEU A 91 -6.78 -11.79 -5.59
C LEU A 91 -5.71 -12.02 -4.52
N PHE A 92 -5.56 -11.08 -3.58
CA PHE A 92 -4.62 -11.21 -2.46
C PHE A 92 -4.99 -12.37 -1.53
N VAL A 93 -6.26 -12.46 -1.11
CA VAL A 93 -6.74 -13.54 -0.23
C VAL A 93 -6.62 -14.90 -0.93
N LEU A 94 -7.01 -14.99 -2.20
CA LEU A 94 -6.86 -16.20 -3.00
C LEU A 94 -5.38 -16.60 -3.13
N SER A 95 -4.50 -15.63 -3.35
CA SER A 95 -3.06 -15.88 -3.42
C SER A 95 -2.50 -16.42 -2.11
N ILE A 96 -2.94 -15.88 -0.96
CA ILE A 96 -2.56 -16.42 0.36
C ILE A 96 -3.08 -17.84 0.53
N PHE A 97 -4.34 -18.09 0.15
CA PHE A 97 -4.96 -19.41 0.27
C PHE A 97 -4.22 -20.46 -0.55
N VAL A 98 -3.99 -20.19 -1.84
CA VAL A 98 -3.26 -21.08 -2.75
C VAL A 98 -1.83 -21.31 -2.26
N SER A 99 -1.18 -20.26 -1.78
CA SER A 99 0.18 -20.34 -1.23
C SER A 99 0.24 -21.17 0.05
N SER A 100 -0.72 -20.96 0.97
CA SER A 100 -0.83 -21.75 2.20
C SER A 100 -1.11 -23.21 1.89
N LEU A 101 -2.00 -23.48 0.92
CA LEU A 101 -2.28 -24.83 0.44
C LEU A 101 -1.03 -25.48 -0.15
N ALA A 102 -0.30 -24.79 -1.03
CA ALA A 102 0.92 -25.30 -1.64
C ALA A 102 2.00 -25.61 -0.59
N ILE A 103 2.16 -24.74 0.40
CA ILE A 103 3.07 -24.96 1.53
C ILE A 103 2.64 -26.21 2.32
N ASN A 104 1.37 -26.33 2.67
CA ASN A 104 0.86 -27.47 3.44
C ASN A 104 0.95 -28.80 2.68
N VAL A 105 0.69 -28.79 1.37
CA VAL A 105 0.88 -29.95 0.49
C VAL A 105 2.36 -30.33 0.40
N GLY A 106 3.25 -29.34 0.25
CA GLY A 106 4.70 -29.57 0.26
C GLY A 106 5.18 -30.20 1.57
N ILE A 107 4.71 -29.68 2.70
CA ILE A 107 4.97 -30.25 4.04
C ILE A 107 4.50 -31.70 4.11
N HIS A 108 3.28 -31.98 3.64
CA HIS A 108 2.70 -33.32 3.66
C HIS A 108 3.52 -34.32 2.81
N ILE A 109 3.97 -33.90 1.63
CA ILE A 109 4.81 -34.72 0.73
C ILE A 109 6.18 -34.98 1.37
N ILE A 110 6.83 -33.95 1.92
CA ILE A 110 8.13 -34.10 2.60
C ILE A 110 8.02 -35.04 3.81
N GLY A 111 6.95 -34.91 4.60
CA GLY A 111 6.68 -35.81 5.73
C GLY A 111 6.47 -37.27 5.32
N ARG A 112 5.95 -37.52 4.10
CA ARG A 112 5.86 -38.89 3.53
C ARG A 112 7.18 -39.41 2.97
N LEU A 113 8.01 -38.54 2.39
CA LEU A 113 9.28 -38.92 1.76
C LEU A 113 10.40 -39.17 2.79
N PHE A 114 10.34 -38.53 3.96
CA PHE A 114 11.34 -38.67 5.03
C PHE A 114 10.71 -39.19 6.35
N PRO A 115 10.17 -40.42 6.37
CA PRO A 115 9.49 -40.98 7.55
C PRO A 115 10.44 -41.23 8.74
N VAL A 116 11.74 -41.34 8.49
CA VAL A 116 12.78 -41.71 9.48
C VAL A 116 13.01 -40.63 10.54
N HIS A 117 12.71 -39.36 10.26
CA HIS A 117 12.94 -38.26 11.22
C HIS A 117 11.75 -38.00 12.14
N GLY A 118 10.67 -38.77 12.00
CA GLY A 118 9.47 -38.65 12.83
C GLY A 118 8.68 -37.34 12.61
N PRO A 119 7.39 -37.31 12.96
CA PRO A 119 6.56 -36.09 12.84
C PRO A 119 7.13 -34.90 13.64
N ALA A 120 7.83 -35.18 14.74
CA ALA A 120 8.37 -34.20 15.67
C ALA A 120 9.57 -33.40 15.13
N ALA A 121 10.45 -34.00 14.31
CA ALA A 121 11.57 -33.25 13.73
C ALA A 121 11.09 -32.37 12.57
N VAL A 122 10.13 -32.85 11.78
CA VAL A 122 9.50 -32.07 10.71
C VAL A 122 8.70 -30.90 11.31
N SER A 123 7.95 -31.11 12.39
CA SER A 123 7.27 -30.02 13.09
C SER A 123 8.27 -29.03 13.72
N ALA A 124 9.37 -29.49 14.32
CA ALA A 124 10.38 -28.62 14.90
C ALA A 124 11.06 -27.71 13.86
N VAL A 125 11.31 -28.21 12.64
CA VAL A 125 11.83 -27.40 11.53
C VAL A 125 10.78 -26.43 10.99
N LEU A 126 9.51 -26.84 10.93
CA LEU A 126 8.40 -26.01 10.45
C LEU A 126 7.87 -25.01 11.50
N GLU A 127 8.23 -25.18 12.76
CA GLU A 127 8.00 -24.21 13.83
C GLU A 127 9.26 -23.41 14.15
N SER A 128 10.37 -23.71 13.48
CA SER A 128 11.62 -23.00 13.65
C SER A 128 11.46 -21.51 13.27
N LEU A 129 12.17 -20.67 14.02
CA LEU A 129 12.20 -19.23 13.78
C LEU A 129 12.54 -18.88 12.30
N PRO A 130 13.51 -19.54 11.63
CA PRO A 130 13.79 -19.30 10.21
C PRO A 130 12.60 -19.58 9.29
N TRP A 131 11.84 -20.66 9.53
CA TRP A 131 10.69 -21.00 8.71
C TRP A 131 9.54 -20.01 8.90
N LEU A 132 9.25 -19.63 10.15
CA LEU A 132 8.24 -18.61 10.45
C LEU A 132 8.60 -17.26 9.82
N LEU A 133 9.88 -16.90 9.83
CA LEU A 133 10.37 -15.68 9.19
C LEU A 133 10.22 -15.76 7.66
N ALA A 134 10.63 -16.87 7.03
CA ALA A 134 10.49 -17.10 5.60
C ALA A 134 9.02 -17.06 5.16
N LYS A 135 8.11 -17.70 5.92
CA LYS A 135 6.66 -17.66 5.68
C LYS A 135 6.12 -16.23 5.71
N ARG A 136 6.52 -15.41 6.69
CA ARG A 136 6.09 -14.01 6.81
C ARG A 136 6.64 -13.14 5.67
N ILE A 137 7.91 -13.33 5.30
CA ILE A 137 8.53 -12.64 4.16
C ILE A 137 7.81 -13.00 2.86
N PHE A 138 7.48 -14.27 2.66
CA PHE A 138 6.76 -14.73 1.48
C PHE A 138 5.36 -14.12 1.38
N ILE A 139 4.57 -14.13 2.46
CA ILE A 139 3.26 -13.46 2.51
C ILE A 139 3.40 -11.96 2.20
N PHE A 140 4.45 -11.31 2.69
CA PHE A 140 4.72 -9.91 2.40
C PHE A 140 5.01 -9.65 0.91
N PHE A 141 5.75 -10.53 0.24
CA PHE A 141 5.92 -10.45 -1.21
C PHE A 141 4.60 -10.64 -1.97
N LEU A 142 3.76 -11.58 -1.54
CA LEU A 142 2.43 -11.75 -2.12
C LEU A 142 1.56 -10.51 -1.94
N PHE A 143 1.63 -9.86 -0.77
CA PHE A 143 0.97 -8.59 -0.52
C PHE A 143 1.42 -7.51 -1.52
N ILE A 144 2.70 -7.41 -1.81
CA ILE A 144 3.19 -6.42 -2.80
C ILE A 144 2.68 -6.76 -4.21
N ALA A 145 2.81 -8.02 -4.63
CA ALA A 145 2.51 -8.44 -6.00
C ALA A 145 1.01 -8.48 -6.31
N PHE A 146 0.17 -8.89 -5.35
CA PHE A 146 -1.25 -9.16 -5.54
C PHE A 146 -2.19 -8.14 -4.87
N PHE A 147 -1.67 -7.28 -3.99
CA PHE A 147 -2.46 -6.20 -3.40
C PHE A 147 -1.95 -4.82 -3.82
N ILE A 148 -0.69 -4.47 -3.54
CA ILE A 148 -0.16 -3.12 -3.81
C ILE A 148 -0.14 -2.79 -5.29
N VAL A 149 0.42 -3.68 -6.13
CA VAL A 149 0.52 -3.45 -7.58
C VAL A 149 -0.88 -3.43 -8.24
N PRO A 150 -1.77 -4.41 -8.00
CA PRO A 150 -3.16 -4.37 -8.44
C PRO A 150 -3.93 -3.13 -8.00
N SER A 151 -3.68 -2.63 -6.80
CA SER A 151 -4.34 -1.42 -6.29
C SER A 151 -4.01 -0.16 -7.11
N PHE A 152 -2.95 -0.17 -7.92
CA PHE A 152 -2.69 0.93 -8.85
C PHE A 152 -3.80 1.07 -9.91
N ALA A 153 -4.48 -0.02 -10.26
CA ALA A 153 -5.63 0.01 -11.18
C ALA A 153 -6.86 0.68 -10.53
N PHE A 154 -6.97 0.66 -9.19
CA PHE A 154 -7.97 1.42 -8.44
C PHE A 154 -7.69 2.92 -8.51
N VAL A 155 -6.45 3.35 -8.24
CA VAL A 155 -6.06 4.77 -8.37
C VAL A 155 -6.18 5.25 -9.82
N SER A 156 -5.91 4.39 -10.80
CA SER A 156 -6.11 4.70 -12.21
C SER A 156 -7.56 4.96 -12.59
N GLU A 157 -8.52 4.40 -11.88
CA GLU A 157 -9.94 4.64 -12.14
C GLU A 157 -10.36 5.99 -11.61
N ILE A 158 -9.97 6.32 -10.37
CA ILE A 158 -10.19 7.64 -9.76
C ILE A 158 -9.58 8.74 -10.65
N THR A 159 -8.39 8.48 -11.18
CA THR A 159 -7.68 9.44 -12.03
C THR A 159 -8.13 9.45 -13.50
N GLY A 160 -9.14 8.67 -13.89
CA GLY A 160 -9.74 8.69 -15.22
C GLY A 160 -8.93 8.05 -16.35
N LYS A 161 -7.79 7.39 -16.04
CA LYS A 161 -6.92 6.75 -17.06
C LYS A 161 -7.36 5.34 -17.47
N LYS A 162 -8.37 4.76 -16.78
CA LYS A 162 -9.00 3.45 -17.06
C LYS A 162 -8.01 2.31 -17.38
N ARG A 163 -6.93 2.18 -16.61
CA ARG A 163 -5.91 1.14 -16.85
C ARG A 163 -6.31 -0.19 -16.22
N SER A 164 -6.11 -1.27 -16.98
CA SER A 164 -6.33 -2.63 -16.50
C SER A 164 -5.25 -3.07 -15.50
N LEU A 165 -5.61 -4.06 -14.67
CA LEU A 165 -4.70 -4.72 -13.72
C LEU A 165 -3.44 -5.29 -14.39
N VAL A 166 -3.60 -5.88 -15.58
CA VAL A 166 -2.51 -6.47 -16.37
C VAL A 166 -1.55 -5.39 -16.85
N ALA A 167 -2.07 -4.26 -17.33
CA ALA A 167 -1.24 -3.12 -17.71
C ALA A 167 -0.47 -2.58 -16.50
N ALA A 168 -1.06 -2.63 -15.31
CA ALA A 168 -0.41 -2.17 -14.11
C ALA A 168 0.78 -3.04 -13.71
N TYR A 169 0.58 -4.36 -13.72
CA TYR A 169 1.64 -5.34 -13.42
C TYR A 169 2.79 -5.29 -14.45
N SER A 170 2.47 -5.21 -15.74
CA SER A 170 3.48 -5.15 -16.81
C SER A 170 4.40 -3.94 -16.67
N LYS A 171 3.89 -2.83 -16.14
CA LYS A 171 4.66 -1.59 -15.96
C LYS A 171 5.55 -1.61 -14.72
N THR A 172 5.16 -2.35 -13.68
CA THR A 172 5.87 -2.39 -12.41
C THR A 172 6.82 -3.59 -12.27
N LYS A 173 6.73 -4.59 -13.17
CA LYS A 173 7.49 -5.85 -13.05
C LYS A 173 9.00 -5.67 -12.89
N GLY A 174 9.59 -4.66 -13.56
CA GLY A 174 11.04 -4.39 -13.50
C GLY A 174 11.51 -3.71 -12.21
N ASP A 175 10.59 -3.11 -11.44
CA ASP A 175 10.88 -2.37 -10.22
C ASP A 175 10.26 -3.00 -8.96
N LEU A 176 9.67 -4.20 -9.06
CA LEU A 176 9.14 -5.00 -7.94
C LEU A 176 10.06 -5.04 -6.70
N PRO A 177 11.37 -5.31 -6.79
CA PRO A 177 12.24 -5.32 -5.61
C PRO A 177 12.39 -3.94 -4.96
N ARG A 178 12.30 -2.86 -5.74
CA ARG A 178 12.37 -1.48 -5.22
C ARG A 178 11.05 -1.05 -4.58
N ILE A 179 9.92 -1.46 -5.16
CA ILE A 179 8.59 -1.34 -4.54
C ILE A 179 8.61 -2.07 -3.20
N ALA A 180 9.13 -3.31 -3.17
CA ALA A 180 9.25 -4.09 -1.96
C ALA A 180 10.10 -3.39 -0.89
N ALA A 181 11.23 -2.81 -1.27
CA ALA A 181 12.09 -2.06 -0.34
C ALA A 181 11.40 -0.81 0.24
N VAL A 182 10.63 -0.06 -0.57
CA VAL A 182 9.86 1.10 -0.07
C VAL A 182 8.78 0.66 0.91
N VAL A 183 8.00 -0.38 0.56
CA VAL A 183 6.93 -0.88 1.42
C VAL A 183 7.53 -1.50 2.69
N ALA A 184 8.64 -2.25 2.59
CA ALA A 184 9.31 -2.84 3.76
C ALA A 184 9.84 -1.77 4.71
N GLY A 185 10.45 -0.71 4.18
CA GLY A 185 10.95 0.41 4.99
C GLY A 185 9.85 1.13 5.76
N THR A 186 8.68 1.35 5.15
CA THR A 186 7.54 1.96 5.86
C THR A 186 6.88 1.04 6.87
N PHE A 187 6.75 -0.25 6.57
CA PHE A 187 6.23 -1.24 7.52
C PHE A 187 7.16 -1.42 8.71
N LEU A 188 8.49 -1.39 8.49
CA LEU A 188 9.47 -1.42 9.55
C LEU A 188 9.38 -0.17 10.43
N LEU A 189 9.22 1.01 9.81
CA LEU A 189 8.96 2.25 10.55
C LEU A 189 7.70 2.15 11.41
N LEU A 190 6.59 1.67 10.84
CA LEU A 190 5.35 1.45 11.58
C LEU A 190 5.57 0.50 12.76
N TRP A 191 6.26 -0.62 12.54
CA TRP A 191 6.53 -1.61 13.58
C TRP A 191 7.40 -1.06 14.71
N LEU A 192 8.48 -0.35 14.38
CA LEU A 192 9.35 0.31 15.36
C LEU A 192 8.61 1.41 16.14
N SER A 193 7.77 2.20 15.47
CA SER A 193 6.93 3.19 16.14
C SER A 193 5.93 2.53 17.10
N MET A 194 5.30 1.42 16.70
CA MET A 194 4.39 0.69 17.59
C MET A 194 5.13 0.09 18.80
N LEU A 195 6.34 -0.42 18.63
CA LEU A 195 7.16 -0.91 19.75
C LEU A 195 7.54 0.23 20.72
N ALA A 196 7.99 1.36 20.19
CA ALA A 196 8.35 2.52 21.01
C ALA A 196 7.15 3.08 21.78
N LEU A 197 5.96 3.06 21.17
CA LEU A 197 4.71 3.56 21.76
C LEU A 197 3.95 2.51 22.56
N SER A 198 4.40 1.25 22.58
CA SER A 198 3.75 0.17 23.34
C SER A 198 3.77 0.42 24.85
N PHE A 199 4.71 1.25 25.31
CA PHE A 199 4.85 1.69 26.71
C PHE A 199 4.05 2.97 27.03
N VAL A 200 3.29 3.51 26.08
CA VAL A 200 2.55 4.79 26.20
C VAL A 200 1.04 4.52 26.13
N ASN A 201 0.24 5.54 26.46
CA ASN A 201 -1.22 5.50 26.38
C ASN A 201 -1.72 5.03 24.99
N VAL A 202 -2.67 4.09 24.99
CA VAL A 202 -3.28 3.44 23.81
C VAL A 202 -3.82 4.45 22.79
N PHE A 203 -4.35 5.59 23.26
CA PHE A 203 -4.83 6.67 22.41
C PHE A 203 -3.72 7.31 21.57
N LEU A 204 -2.57 7.59 22.19
CA LEU A 204 -1.43 8.20 21.50
C LEU A 204 -0.82 7.21 20.50
N ALA A 205 -0.69 5.95 20.89
CA ALA A 205 -0.23 4.88 19.98
C ALA A 205 -1.14 4.75 18.75
N SER A 206 -2.46 4.82 18.95
CA SER A 206 -3.45 4.75 17.87
C SER A 206 -3.42 5.98 16.95
N LEU A 207 -3.20 7.17 17.50
CA LEU A 207 -3.04 8.40 16.71
C LEU A 207 -1.77 8.36 15.85
N VAL A 208 -0.65 7.94 16.41
CA VAL A 208 0.61 7.80 15.66
C VAL A 208 0.49 6.72 14.59
N ARG A 209 -0.19 5.60 14.89
CA ARG A 209 -0.51 4.58 13.91
C ARG A 209 -1.27 5.16 12.72
N ALA A 210 -2.30 5.98 12.99
CA ALA A 210 -3.05 6.65 11.94
C ALA A 210 -2.16 7.58 11.11
N ALA A 211 -1.31 8.38 11.74
CA ALA A 211 -0.40 9.29 11.05
C ALA A 211 0.57 8.55 10.11
N ILE A 212 1.14 7.43 10.58
CA ILE A 212 2.05 6.60 9.77
C ILE A 212 1.28 5.94 8.61
N LEU A 213 0.04 5.50 8.81
CA LEU A 213 -0.78 4.91 7.74
C LEU A 213 -1.19 5.93 6.67
N VAL A 214 -1.49 7.17 7.07
CA VAL A 214 -1.68 8.28 6.12
C VAL A 214 -0.38 8.54 5.35
N PHE A 215 0.77 8.53 6.03
CA PHE A 215 2.07 8.69 5.37
C PHE A 215 2.35 7.57 4.37
N ILE A 216 2.05 6.32 4.72
CA ILE A 216 2.12 5.17 3.81
C ILE A 216 1.24 5.37 2.58
N SER A 217 0.04 5.92 2.76
CA SER A 217 -0.90 6.20 1.67
C SER A 217 -0.34 7.26 0.71
N ILE A 218 0.28 8.33 1.23
CA ILE A 218 0.94 9.35 0.41
C ILE A 218 2.15 8.78 -0.35
N LEU A 219 2.95 7.93 0.31
CA LEU A 219 4.06 7.22 -0.34
C LEU A 219 3.56 6.33 -1.48
N TYR A 220 2.46 5.63 -1.26
CA TYR A 220 1.80 4.82 -2.27
C TYR A 220 1.35 5.66 -3.48
N PHE A 221 0.75 6.84 -3.27
CA PHE A 221 0.41 7.76 -4.37
C PHE A 221 1.64 8.29 -5.11
N LYS A 222 2.73 8.61 -4.40
CA LYS A 222 3.99 9.02 -5.03
C LYS A 222 4.63 7.90 -5.86
N MET A 223 4.51 6.65 -5.43
CA MET A 223 4.93 5.49 -6.22
C MET A 223 4.07 5.35 -7.48
N TYR A 224 2.75 5.50 -7.36
CA TYR A 224 1.85 5.52 -8.51
C TYR A 224 2.22 6.65 -9.49
N ASP A 225 2.47 7.87 -9.01
CA ASP A 225 2.88 9.00 -9.86
C ASP A 225 4.17 8.73 -10.63
N PHE A 226 5.13 8.04 -10.00
CA PHE A 226 6.38 7.64 -10.64
C PHE A 226 6.13 6.69 -11.82
N PHE A 227 5.32 5.65 -11.62
CA PHE A 227 5.04 4.67 -12.67
C PHE A 227 4.12 5.20 -13.76
N TYR A 228 3.15 6.05 -13.43
CA TYR A 228 2.10 6.48 -14.38
C TYR A 228 2.25 7.92 -14.86
N CYS A 229 3.37 8.57 -14.53
CA CYS A 229 3.71 9.94 -14.89
C CYS A 229 2.51 10.88 -14.75
N PHE A 230 2.00 11.04 -13.52
CA PHE A 230 1.08 12.13 -13.27
C PHE A 230 1.87 13.45 -13.31
N PRO A 231 1.52 14.41 -14.18
CA PRO A 231 2.26 15.65 -14.33
C PRO A 231 1.87 16.62 -13.22
N GLN A 232 2.22 16.32 -11.97
CA GLN A 232 2.14 17.31 -10.89
C GLN A 232 3.45 18.09 -10.72
N THR A 233 4.53 17.75 -11.43
CA THR A 233 5.85 18.41 -11.30
C THR A 233 6.53 18.80 -12.62
N ARG A 234 5.91 18.52 -13.77
CA ARG A 234 6.49 18.87 -15.08
C ARG A 234 5.94 20.16 -15.68
N ARG A 235 4.92 20.77 -15.07
CA ARG A 235 4.36 22.04 -15.55
C ARG A 235 5.25 23.21 -15.12
N ASP A 236 5.64 23.28 -13.84
CA ASP A 236 6.42 24.41 -13.32
C ASP A 236 7.83 24.55 -13.90
N SER A 237 8.46 23.48 -14.37
CA SER A 237 9.81 23.54 -14.95
C SER A 237 9.83 23.84 -16.45
N ARG A 238 8.71 23.67 -17.17
CA ARG A 238 8.60 24.08 -18.58
C ARG A 238 8.09 25.50 -18.73
N THR A 239 7.11 25.93 -17.92
CA THR A 239 6.71 27.35 -17.91
C THR A 239 7.86 28.24 -17.41
N ALA A 240 8.65 27.82 -16.41
CA ALA A 240 9.80 28.62 -15.97
C ALA A 240 10.91 28.72 -17.03
N LYS A 241 11.07 27.72 -17.91
CA LYS A 241 12.08 27.73 -18.99
C LYS A 241 11.61 28.48 -20.23
N ASP A 242 10.33 28.33 -20.59
CA ASP A 242 9.73 29.06 -21.72
C ASP A 242 9.55 30.56 -21.40
N GLU A 243 9.38 30.93 -20.12
CA GLU A 243 9.34 32.33 -19.68
C GLU A 243 10.74 32.96 -19.60
N THR A 244 11.80 32.20 -19.27
CA THR A 244 13.17 32.73 -19.31
C THR A 244 13.74 32.85 -20.72
N GLU A 245 13.34 31.98 -21.67
CA GLU A 245 13.76 32.12 -23.08
C GLU A 245 13.02 33.24 -23.83
N LYS A 246 11.85 33.67 -23.36
CA LYS A 246 11.14 34.84 -23.92
C LYS A 246 11.54 36.19 -23.31
N ALA A 247 12.26 36.19 -22.19
CA ALA A 247 12.65 37.41 -21.47
C ALA A 247 14.07 37.90 -21.79
N LEU A 248 14.81 37.23 -22.67
CA LEU A 248 16.11 37.70 -23.16
C LEU A 248 15.89 38.51 -24.45
N PRO A 249 16.07 39.85 -24.43
CA PRO A 249 16.05 40.63 -25.65
C PRO A 249 17.26 40.26 -26.52
N ARG A 250 17.01 40.02 -27.81
CA ARG A 250 18.04 40.09 -28.85
C ARG A 250 18.26 41.54 -29.24
#